data_AF-A0A820GYF1-F1
#
_entry.id   AF-A0A820GYF1-F1
#
_cell.length_a   1.000
_cell.length_b   1.000
_cell.length_c   1.000
_cell.angle_alpha   90.00
_cell.angle_beta   90.00
_cell.angle_gamma   90.00
#
_symmetry.space_group_name_H-M   'P 1'
#
loop_
_entity.id
_entity.type
_entity.pdbx_description
1 polymer ?
#
loop_
_entity_poly.entity_id
_entity_poly.type
_entity_poly.pdbx_seq_one_letter_code
_entity_poly.pdbx_strand_id
1 'polypeptide(L)'
;MEMRLTPTVCIAQDYIQGRSVDDIRLRQAILELPDNKTEHLPGNLPLVPGMPVLLTENVASELGLSNGTRGIFRQLVYDESPEDVRYQDKNFPPNT
;
A
#
# COMPACT_ATOMS: atom_id res chain seq x y z
N MET A 1 23.49 -15.28 10.61
CA MET A 1 23.47 -13.81 10.42
C MET A 1 22.03 -13.37 10.61
N GLU A 2 21.65 -12.91 11.80
CA GLU A 2 20.27 -12.51 12.10
C GLU A 2 19.97 -11.20 11.39
N MET A 3 19.11 -11.28 10.37
CA MET A 3 18.59 -10.12 9.67
C MET A 3 17.54 -9.48 10.58
N ARG A 4 17.91 -8.42 11.31
CA ARG A 4 16.95 -7.62 12.06
C ARG A 4 15.98 -6.98 11.06
N LEU A 5 14.80 -7.57 10.93
CA LEU A 5 13.71 -7.02 10.13
C LEU A 5 13.17 -5.81 10.88
N THR A 6 13.58 -4.60 10.50
CA THR A 6 12.85 -3.38 10.88
C THR A 6 11.54 -3.37 10.09
N PRO A 7 10.38 -3.51 10.75
CA PRO A 7 9.11 -3.45 10.04
C PRO A 7 8.93 -2.06 9.47
N THR A 8 8.67 -1.99 8.17
CA THR A 8 8.27 -0.72 7.56
C THR A 8 6.76 -0.61 7.69
N VAL A 9 6.22 0.55 8.04
CA VAL A 9 4.79 0.71 8.30
C VAL A 9 4.18 1.63 7.25
N CYS A 10 3.06 1.22 6.68
CA CYS A 10 2.18 2.11 5.93
C CYS A 10 1.13 2.68 6.90
N ILE A 11 1.00 4.01 6.94
CA ILE A 11 0.03 4.71 7.79
C ILE A 11 -1.23 4.95 6.95
N ALA A 12 -2.41 4.71 7.52
CA ALA A 12 -3.68 4.98 6.87
C ALA A 12 -3.79 6.45 6.43
N GLN A 13 -4.43 6.64 5.28
CA GLN A 13 -4.72 7.95 4.70
C GLN A 13 -6.22 8.11 4.59
N ASP A 14 -6.81 8.77 5.58
CA ASP A 14 -8.25 8.94 5.66
C ASP A 14 -8.73 10.18 4.91
N TYR A 15 -9.95 10.07 4.37
CA TYR A 15 -10.61 11.14 3.64
C TYR A 15 -12.04 11.33 4.16
N ILE A 16 -12.45 12.59 4.33
CA ILE A 16 -13.83 12.97 4.67
C ILE A 16 -14.38 13.75 3.48
N GLN A 17 -15.44 13.23 2.85
CA GLN A 17 -16.07 13.84 1.67
C GLN A 17 -15.06 14.15 0.54
N GLY A 18 -14.08 13.26 0.35
CA GLY A 18 -13.03 13.40 -0.67
C GLY A 18 -11.90 14.36 -0.32
N ARG A 19 -11.88 14.93 0.90
CA ARG A 19 -10.78 15.78 1.40
C ARG A 19 -9.94 15.02 2.42
N SER A 20 -8.62 15.19 2.37
CA SER A 20 -7.73 14.57 3.36
C SER A 20 -7.99 15.14 4.75
N VAL A 21 -7.81 14.32 5.77
CA VAL A 21 -7.91 14.74 7.17
C VAL A 21 -6.61 15.45 7.59
N ASP A 22 -6.62 16.79 7.49
CA ASP A 22 -5.46 17.63 7.82
C ASP A 22 -5.35 17.97 9.32
N ASP A 23 -6.45 17.89 10.08
CA ASP A 23 -6.44 18.16 11.52
C ASP A 23 -5.67 17.06 12.27
N ILE A 24 -4.57 17.45 12.92
CA ILE A 24 -3.66 16.54 13.63
C ILE A 24 -4.37 15.74 14.72
N ARG A 25 -5.27 16.38 15.49
CA ARG A 25 -5.99 15.73 16.59
C ARG A 25 -6.99 14.71 16.05
N LEU A 26 -7.71 15.08 14.99
CA LEU A 26 -8.66 14.19 14.34
C LEU A 26 -7.95 12.99 13.72
N ARG A 27 -6.84 13.22 13.01
CA ARG A 27 -6.03 12.16 12.42
C ARG A 27 -5.52 11.17 13.46
N GLN A 28 -5.02 11.67 14.59
CA GLN A 28 -4.56 10.80 15.67
C GLN A 28 -5.72 9.98 16.27
N ALA A 29 -6.86 10.61 16.51
CA ALA A 29 -8.04 9.92 17.01
C ALA A 29 -8.52 8.82 16.05
N ILE A 30 -8.47 9.05 14.73
CA ILE A 30 -8.84 8.05 13.72
C ILE A 30 -7.84 6.89 13.69
N LEU A 31 -6.53 7.17 13.74
CA LEU A 31 -5.51 6.12 13.76
C LEU A 31 -5.58 5.23 15.01
N GLU A 32 -6.07 5.77 16.12
CA GLU A 32 -6.29 5.06 17.39
C GLU A 32 -7.67 4.37 17.46
N LEU A 33 -8.53 4.53 16.45
CA LEU A 33 -9.83 3.86 16.43
C LEU A 33 -9.65 2.33 16.37
N PRO A 34 -10.51 1.57 17.07
CA PRO A 34 -10.58 0.14 16.88
C PRO A 34 -10.97 -0.20 15.43
N ASP A 35 -10.38 -1.26 14.90
CA ASP A 35 -10.59 -1.75 13.53
C ASP A 35 -12.07 -2.05 13.20
N ASN A 36 -12.85 -2.45 14.21
CA ASN A 36 -14.30 -2.67 14.08
C ASN A 36 -15.10 -1.40 13.74
N LYS A 37 -14.49 -0.22 13.82
CA LYS A 37 -15.06 1.06 13.38
C LYS A 37 -14.57 1.51 12.01
N THR A 38 -13.61 0.81 11.41
CA THR A 38 -12.92 1.19 10.17
C THR A 38 -12.98 0.08 9.13
N GLU A 39 -14.11 -0.61 9.02
CA GLU A 39 -14.30 -1.74 8.06
C GLU A 39 -13.22 -2.83 8.20
N HIS A 40 -12.68 -3.02 9.41
CA HIS A 40 -11.57 -3.92 9.71
C HIS A 40 -10.22 -3.51 9.10
N LEU A 41 -10.08 -2.26 8.67
CA LEU A 41 -8.83 -1.69 8.18
C LEU A 41 -8.03 -1.10 9.35
N PRO A 42 -6.76 -1.50 9.53
CA PRO A 42 -5.93 -0.97 10.60
C PRO A 42 -5.45 0.46 10.28
N GLY A 43 -5.27 1.29 11.30
CA GLY A 43 -4.63 2.60 11.14
C GLY A 43 -3.17 2.52 10.68
N ASN A 44 -2.50 1.39 10.95
CA ASN A 44 -1.12 1.12 10.55
C ASN A 44 -1.01 -0.31 9.99
N LEU A 45 -0.49 -0.45 8.78
CA LEU A 45 -0.19 -1.75 8.16
C LEU A 45 1.31 -2.05 8.26
N PRO A 46 1.72 -3.01 9.09
CA PRO A 46 3.11 -3.45 9.12
C PRO A 46 3.46 -4.23 7.85
N LEU A 47 4.58 -3.87 7.22
CA LEU A 47 5.12 -4.51 6.04
C LEU A 47 6.37 -5.30 6.45
N VAL A 48 6.18 -6.61 6.58
CA VAL A 48 7.24 -7.55 6.97
C VAL A 48 7.53 -8.46 5.79
N PRO A 49 8.79 -8.54 5.30
CA PRO A 49 9.17 -9.50 4.27
C PRO A 49 8.69 -10.91 4.59
N GLY A 50 8.02 -11.55 3.62
CA GLY A 50 7.37 -12.85 3.79
C GLY A 50 5.90 -12.79 4.22
N MET A 51 5.35 -11.61 4.52
CA MET A 51 3.94 -11.46 4.89
C MET A 51 3.03 -11.78 3.69
N PRO A 52 2.01 -12.65 3.86
CA PRO A 52 0.96 -12.82 2.86
C PRO A 52 0.19 -11.53 2.64
N VAL A 53 -0.03 -11.16 1.38
CA VAL A 53 -0.78 -9.96 0.99
C VAL A 53 -1.86 -10.29 -0.01
N LEU A 54 -2.84 -9.38 -0.13
CA LEU A 54 -3.93 -9.45 -1.08
C LEU A 54 -3.96 -8.15 -1.89
N LEU A 55 -4.13 -8.24 -3.20
CA LEU A 55 -4.43 -7.06 -4.01
C LEU A 55 -5.85 -6.58 -3.73
N THR A 56 -6.01 -5.29 -3.51
CA THR A 56 -7.32 -4.64 -3.26
C THR A 56 -7.88 -3.96 -4.50
N GLU A 57 -7.08 -3.82 -5.56
CA GLU A 57 -7.44 -3.19 -6.82
C GLU A 57 -6.90 -3.98 -8.02
N ASN A 58 -7.43 -3.68 -9.20
CA ASN A 58 -6.97 -4.29 -10.44
C ASN A 58 -5.75 -3.52 -10.97
N VAL A 59 -4.64 -4.21 -11.15
CA VAL A 59 -3.39 -3.63 -11.66
C VAL A 59 -3.17 -4.03 -13.11
N ALA A 60 -3.28 -5.33 -13.41
CA ALA A 60 -3.14 -5.88 -14.76
C ALA A 60 -3.92 -7.21 -14.82
N SER A 61 -5.23 -7.10 -15.06
CA SER A 61 -6.17 -8.22 -15.04
C SER A 61 -5.78 -9.32 -16.04
N GLU A 62 -5.23 -8.93 -17.20
CA GLU A 62 -4.76 -9.80 -18.28
C GLU A 62 -3.55 -10.64 -17.86
N LEU A 63 -2.79 -10.17 -16.86
CA LEU A 63 -1.65 -10.87 -16.26
C LEU A 63 -2.03 -11.61 -14.96
N GLY A 64 -3.32 -11.62 -14.59
CA GLY A 64 -3.81 -12.23 -13.35
C GLY A 64 -3.58 -11.37 -12.10
N LEU A 65 -3.23 -10.09 -12.26
CA LEU A 65 -3.06 -9.13 -11.17
C LEU A 65 -4.35 -8.32 -10.96
N SER A 66 -5.36 -8.99 -10.44
CA SER A 66 -6.67 -8.42 -10.11
C SER A 66 -6.91 -8.36 -8.59
N ASN A 67 -7.95 -7.64 -8.18
CA ASN A 67 -8.43 -7.65 -6.80
C ASN A 67 -8.68 -9.09 -6.32
N GLY A 68 -8.19 -9.41 -5.13
CA GLY A 68 -8.27 -10.74 -4.52
C GLY A 68 -7.09 -11.67 -4.87
N THR A 69 -6.18 -11.28 -5.76
CA THR A 69 -4.96 -12.06 -6.02
C THR A 69 -4.07 -12.06 -4.78
N ARG A 70 -3.64 -13.26 -4.36
CA ARG A 70 -2.74 -13.47 -3.22
C ARG A 70 -1.28 -13.33 -3.65
N GLY A 71 -0.47 -12.74 -2.79
CA GLY A 71 0.96 -12.59 -2.99
C GLY A 71 1.75 -12.67 -1.68
N ILE A 72 3.06 -12.47 -1.79
CA ILE A 72 3.97 -12.38 -0.65
C ILE A 72 4.68 -11.03 -0.73
N PHE A 73 4.62 -10.23 0.34
CA PHE A 73 5.38 -9.01 0.44
C PHE A 73 6.88 -9.34 0.49
N ARG A 74 7.67 -8.77 -0.43
CA ARG A 74 9.11 -9.05 -0.54
C ARG A 74 9.94 -7.96 0.13
N GLN A 75 9.75 -6.72 -0.28
CA GLN A 75 10.51 -5.56 0.18
C GLN A 75 9.76 -4.27 -0.16
N LEU A 76 10.04 -3.19 0.57
CA LEU A 76 9.64 -1.84 0.19
C LEU A 76 10.83 -1.14 -0.46
N VAL A 77 10.63 -0.56 -1.63
CA VAL A 77 11.64 0.23 -2.34
C VAL A 77 11.11 1.66 -2.43
N TYR A 78 11.87 2.61 -1.89
CA TYR A 78 11.58 4.03 -2.04
C TYR A 78 12.19 4.52 -3.36
N ASP A 79 11.47 5.35 -4.10
CA ASP A 79 12.07 6.06 -5.23
C ASP A 79 13.05 7.12 -4.70
N GLU A 80 14.26 7.14 -5.25
CA GLU A 80 15.32 8.09 -4.85
C GLU A 80 15.27 9.40 -5.66
N SER A 81 14.32 9.58 -6.58
CA SER A 81 14.23 10.75 -7.46
C SER A 81 12.91 11.52 -7.33
N PRO A 82 12.93 12.86 -7.20
CA PRO A 82 11.74 13.72 -7.30
C PRO A 82 11.24 13.92 -8.74
N GLU A 83 11.74 13.14 -9.71
CA GLU A 83 11.29 13.22 -11.09
C GLU A 83 10.44 12.00 -11.43
N ASP A 84 9.22 12.29 -11.89
CA ASP A 84 8.18 11.36 -12.33
C ASP A 84 8.74 10.03 -12.83
N VAL A 85 8.30 8.93 -12.20
CA VAL A 85 8.52 7.58 -12.72
C VAL A 85 7.84 7.50 -14.09
N ARG A 86 8.59 7.84 -15.14
CA ARG A 86 8.24 7.45 -16.49
C ARG A 86 8.38 5.94 -16.51
N TYR A 87 7.25 5.24 -16.40
CA TYR A 87 7.13 3.83 -16.73
C TYR A 87 7.83 3.61 -18.08
N GLN A 88 9.05 3.06 -18.05
CA GLN A 88 9.74 2.65 -19.27
C GLN A 88 9.24 1.25 -19.60
N ASP A 89 8.12 1.22 -20.32
CA ASP A 89 7.62 0.02 -20.98
C ASP A 89 8.61 -0.39 -22.09
N LYS A 90 9.72 -1.03 -21.71
CA LYS A 90 10.63 -1.69 -22.66
C LYS A 90 10.18 -3.11 -23.00
N ASN A 91 9.17 -3.63 -22.30
CA ASN A 91 8.69 -5.00 -22.43
C ASN A 91 7.24 -5.13 -22.91
N PHE A 92 6.54 -4.03 -23.17
CA PHE A 92 5.23 -4.08 -23.82
C PHE A 92 5.37 -3.82 -25.32
N PRO A 93 4.88 -4.73 -26.18
CA PRO A 93 4.73 -4.39 -27.59
C PRO A 93 3.71 -3.24 -27.70
N PRO A 94 3.98 -2.20 -28.51
CA PRO A 94 2.94 -1.25 -28.87
C PRO A 94 1.87 -2.01 -29.65
N ASN A 95 0.70 -2.22 -29.05
CA ASN A 95 -0.38 -3.00 -29.63
C ASN A 95 -0.81 -2.45 -31.02
N THR A 96 -0.95 -3.37 -31.98
CA THR A 96 -2.00 -3.36 -33.01
C THR A 96 -3.39 -3.39 -32.39
#